data_AF-A0A962NCP8-F1
#
_entry.id   AF-A0A962NCP8-F1
#
_cell.length_a   1.000
_cell.length_b   1.000
_cell.length_c   1.000
_cell.angle_alpha   90.00
_cell.angle_beta   90.00
_cell.angle_gamma   90.00
#
_symmetry.space_group_name_H-M   'P 1'
#
loop_
_entity.id
_entity.type
_entity.pdbx_description
1 polymer ?
#
loop_
_entity_poly.entity_id
_entity_poly.type
_entity_poly.pdbx_seq_one_letter_code
_entity_poly.pdbx_strand_id
1 'polypeptide(L)'
;MSRLRREARRDFLKRLTATLAGGSAMSLLPQLRLMEAALAQEGAGGSYRALVCVYLGGGNDSFNWLVPTDAARYGVYSTSRGGTYTGANGPLGIAQGSLLPLTMQGLPGGHSYGLHPACADWDGIDRNGSVTAMPGLASLTSQGRVAWVANMGTLIEPVTKATFNDPSVA
;
A
#
# COMPACT_ATOMS: atom_id res chain seq x y z
N MET A 1 -24.85 5.78 -44.50
CA MET A 1 -23.87 6.55 -43.69
C MET A 1 -23.74 6.10 -42.21
N SER A 2 -24.37 5.01 -41.76
CA SER A 2 -24.34 4.58 -40.35
C SER A 2 -23.22 3.60 -39.98
N ARG A 3 -22.71 2.82 -40.95
CA ARG A 3 -21.61 1.85 -40.74
C ARG A 3 -20.25 2.53 -40.51
N LEU A 4 -19.92 3.55 -41.31
CA LEU A 4 -18.67 4.33 -41.18
C LEU A 4 -18.51 4.98 -39.80
N ARG A 5 -19.61 5.46 -39.18
CA ARG A 5 -19.59 6.03 -37.81
C ARG A 5 -19.41 4.97 -36.71
N ARG A 6 -19.81 3.72 -36.96
CA ARG A 6 -19.67 2.61 -36.00
C ARG A 6 -18.25 2.05 -35.98
N GLU A 7 -17.61 1.97 -37.14
CA GLU A 7 -16.20 1.54 -37.28
C GLU A 7 -15.25 2.57 -36.66
N ALA A 8 -15.44 3.87 -36.93
CA ALA A 8 -14.65 4.94 -36.33
C ALA A 8 -14.71 4.97 -34.78
N ARG A 9 -15.86 4.66 -34.18
CA ARG A 9 -16.01 4.57 -32.71
C ARG A 9 -15.28 3.36 -32.12
N ARG A 10 -15.32 2.21 -32.79
CA ARG A 10 -14.62 1.00 -32.34
C ARG A 10 -13.11 1.18 -32.43
N ASP A 11 -12.62 1.81 -33.50
CA ASP A 11 -11.20 2.09 -33.65
C ASP A 11 -10.71 3.13 -32.65
N PHE A 12 -11.50 4.16 -32.36
CA PHE A 12 -11.20 5.10 -31.28
C PHE A 12 -11.10 4.40 -29.92
N LEU A 13 -12.06 3.54 -29.57
CA LEU A 13 -12.04 2.81 -28.30
C LEU A 13 -10.85 1.84 -28.21
N LYS A 14 -10.51 1.13 -29.30
CA LYS A 14 -9.32 0.26 -29.35
C LYS A 14 -8.02 1.04 -29.17
N ARG A 15 -7.92 2.22 -29.79
CA ARG A 15 -6.74 3.09 -29.66
C ARG A 15 -6.65 3.66 -28.24
N LEU A 16 -7.77 4.06 -27.65
CA LEU A 16 -7.84 4.58 -26.29
C LEU A 16 -7.49 3.51 -25.24
N THR A 17 -7.98 2.28 -25.38
CA THR A 17 -7.60 1.19 -24.46
C THR A 17 -6.15 0.77 -24.62
N ALA A 18 -5.61 0.77 -25.84
CA ALA A 18 -4.19 0.49 -26.08
C ALA A 18 -3.26 1.57 -25.49
N THR A 19 -3.63 2.85 -25.58
CA THR A 19 -2.83 3.94 -24.97
C THR A 19 -2.95 3.97 -23.44
N LEU A 20 -4.12 3.67 -22.88
CA LEU A 20 -4.31 3.55 -21.43
C LEU A 20 -3.55 2.34 -20.84
N ALA A 21 -3.54 1.21 -21.55
CA ALA A 21 -2.75 0.04 -21.16
C ALA A 21 -1.24 0.25 -21.34
N GLY A 22 -0.82 1.04 -22.33
CA GLY A 22 0.58 1.43 -22.51
C GLY A 22 1.07 2.42 -21.45
N GLY A 23 0.20 3.32 -20.97
CA GLY A 23 0.52 4.30 -19.93
C GLY A 23 0.84 3.66 -18.56
N SER A 24 0.15 2.58 -18.19
CA SER A 24 0.41 1.85 -16.94
C SER A 24 1.69 1.00 -16.98
N ALA A 25 2.14 0.57 -18.16
CA ALA A 25 3.42 -0.12 -18.31
C ALA A 25 4.62 0.84 -18.12
N MET A 26 4.47 2.11 -18.51
CA MET A 26 5.52 3.12 -18.38
C MET A 26 5.77 3.54 -16.92
N SER A 27 4.77 3.49 -16.04
CA SER A 27 4.96 3.75 -14.61
C SER A 27 5.71 2.64 -13.87
N LEU A 28 5.78 1.43 -14.44
CA LEU A 28 6.52 0.29 -13.88
C LEU A 28 8.00 0.30 -14.26
N LEU A 29 8.39 0.98 -15.35
CA LEU A 29 9.78 1.02 -15.83
C LEU A 29 10.79 1.54 -14.79
N PRO A 30 10.54 2.66 -14.07
CA PRO A 30 11.45 3.12 -13.02
C PRO A 30 11.54 2.13 -11.85
N GLN A 31 10.43 1.47 -11.52
CA GLN A 31 10.35 0.50 -10.43
C GLN A 31 11.10 -0.80 -10.77
N LEU A 32 11.06 -1.23 -12.03
CA LEU A 32 11.82 -2.39 -12.51
C LEU A 32 13.33 -2.12 -12.53
N ARG A 33 13.78 -0.91 -12.91
CA ARG A 33 15.21 -0.53 -12.89
C ARG A 33 15.78 -0.45 -11.47
N LEU A 34 14.97 -0.06 -10.48
CA LEU A 34 15.36 -0.13 -9.08
C LEU A 34 15.53 -1.58 -8.60
N MET A 35 14.74 -2.51 -9.14
CA MET A 35 14.83 -3.93 -8.83
C MET A 35 16.07 -4.59 -9.46
N GLU A 36 16.48 -4.18 -10.66
CA GLU A 36 17.77 -4.56 -11.27
C GLU A 36 18.95 -4.12 -10.40
N ALA A 37 18.93 -2.90 -9.87
CA ALA A 37 19.98 -2.39 -9.00
C ALA A 37 20.07 -3.15 -7.65
N ALA A 38 18.93 -3.65 -7.13
CA ALA A 38 18.89 -4.44 -5.90
C ALA A 38 19.41 -5.87 -6.08
N LEU A 39 19.25 -6.47 -7.26
CA LEU A 39 19.74 -7.81 -7.59
C LEU A 39 21.26 -7.87 -7.79
N ALA A 40 21.90 -6.74 -8.14
CA ALA A 40 23.34 -6.65 -8.31
C ALA A 40 24.15 -6.68 -6.99
N GLN A 41 23.46 -6.66 -5.84
CA GLN A 41 24.11 -6.80 -4.54
C GLN A 41 24.29 -8.28 -4.20
N GLU A 42 25.40 -8.87 -4.66
CA GLU A 42 25.80 -10.22 -4.25
C GLU A 42 25.91 -10.30 -2.71
N GLY A 43 25.02 -11.07 -2.11
CA GLY A 43 24.95 -11.23 -0.67
C GLY A 43 26.15 -12.03 -0.15
N ALA A 44 26.96 -11.39 0.69
CA ALA A 44 27.93 -12.08 1.52
C ALA A 44 27.20 -13.08 2.45
N GLY A 45 27.43 -14.38 2.26
CA GLY A 45 27.23 -15.43 3.28
C GLY A 45 25.94 -16.26 3.21
N GLY A 46 26.05 -17.46 2.61
CA GLY A 46 25.54 -18.76 3.12
C GLY A 46 24.03 -19.06 3.23
N SER A 47 23.14 -18.07 3.36
CA SER A 47 21.71 -18.32 3.55
C SER A 47 20.89 -17.74 2.40
N TYR A 48 19.86 -18.48 1.96
CA TYR A 48 18.92 -18.00 0.94
C TYR A 48 18.26 -16.70 1.39
N ARG A 49 18.37 -15.65 0.57
CA ARG A 49 17.72 -14.36 0.75
C ARG A 49 16.99 -14.03 -0.54
N ALA A 50 15.71 -13.69 -0.43
CA ALA A 50 14.91 -13.23 -1.56
C ALA A 50 14.17 -11.95 -1.15
N LEU A 51 14.13 -10.98 -2.06
CA LEU A 51 13.28 -9.80 -1.94
C LEU A 51 11.99 -10.06 -2.73
N VAL A 52 10.84 -9.93 -2.08
CA VAL A 52 9.52 -10.04 -2.71
C VAL A 52 8.86 -8.67 -2.69
N CYS A 53 8.69 -8.07 -3.86
CA CYS A 53 7.98 -6.81 -4.02
C CYS A 53 6.54 -7.08 -4.45
N VAL A 54 5.57 -6.79 -3.57
CA VAL A 54 4.15 -6.91 -3.87
C VAL A 54 3.61 -5.55 -4.27
N TYR A 55 3.32 -5.36 -5.55
CA TYR A 55 2.66 -4.15 -6.04
C TYR A 55 1.15 -4.34 -6.07
N LEU A 56 0.43 -3.51 -5.32
CA LEU A 56 -1.03 -3.52 -5.27
C LEU A 56 -1.55 -2.35 -6.13
N GLY A 57 -1.80 -2.62 -7.41
CA GLY A 57 -2.18 -1.63 -8.43
C GLY A 57 -3.55 -0.98 -8.20
N GLY A 58 -3.64 -0.06 -7.23
CA GLY A 58 -4.81 0.78 -6.96
C GLY A 58 -5.94 0.14 -6.14
N GLY A 59 -5.92 -1.19 -5.97
CA GLY A 59 -6.89 -1.90 -5.13
C GLY A 59 -6.56 -1.90 -3.64
N ASN A 60 -5.43 -1.32 -3.22
CA ASN A 60 -5.05 -1.23 -1.82
C ASN A 60 -5.51 0.08 -1.20
N ASP A 61 -6.44 -0.01 -0.27
CA ASP A 61 -6.80 1.09 0.62
C ASP A 61 -5.84 1.14 1.80
N SER A 62 -4.65 1.69 1.57
CA SER A 62 -3.59 1.76 2.58
C SER A 62 -3.98 2.57 3.81
N PHE A 63 -5.00 3.44 3.70
CA PHE A 63 -5.45 4.22 4.85
C PHE A 63 -6.15 3.37 5.91
N ASN A 64 -6.65 2.20 5.51
CA ASN A 64 -7.25 1.21 6.40
C ASN A 64 -6.22 0.19 6.92
N TRP A 65 -4.96 0.19 6.46
CA TRP A 65 -3.92 -0.71 6.96
C TRP A 65 -3.36 -0.26 8.31
N LEU A 66 -2.92 1.00 8.38
CA LEU A 66 -2.31 1.61 9.56
C LEU A 66 -3.10 2.87 9.91
N VAL A 67 -4.00 2.74 10.89
CA VAL A 67 -4.97 3.76 11.26
C VAL A 67 -4.50 4.49 12.52
N PRO A 68 -4.47 5.83 12.57
CA PRO A 68 -4.15 6.56 13.79
C PRO A 68 -5.23 6.32 14.86
N THR A 69 -4.82 6.12 16.11
CA THR A 69 -5.75 5.79 17.22
C THR A 69 -5.83 6.87 18.30
N ASP A 70 -5.07 7.96 18.17
CA ASP A 70 -5.28 9.17 18.98
C ASP A 70 -6.56 9.89 18.56
N ALA A 71 -7.26 10.50 19.52
CA ALA A 71 -8.58 11.05 19.30
C ALA A 71 -8.64 12.08 18.15
N ALA A 72 -7.65 12.97 18.06
CA ALA A 72 -7.63 14.02 17.03
C ALA A 72 -7.44 13.44 15.62
N ARG A 73 -6.41 12.62 15.40
CA ARG A 73 -6.13 12.07 14.06
C ARG A 73 -7.09 10.95 13.66
N TYR A 74 -7.59 10.16 14.62
CA TYR A 74 -8.69 9.23 14.34
C TYR A 74 -9.95 9.98 13.88
N GLY A 75 -10.26 11.14 14.48
CA GLY A 75 -11.37 12.00 14.04
C GLY A 75 -11.21 12.50 12.59
N VAL A 76 -9.99 12.88 12.21
CA VAL A 76 -9.66 13.24 10.81
C VAL A 76 -9.84 12.05 9.88
N TYR A 77 -9.28 10.88 10.26
CA TYR A 77 -9.46 9.63 9.51
C TYR A 77 -10.94 9.31 9.32
N SER A 78 -11.72 9.20 10.40
CA SER A 78 -13.15 8.86 10.36
C SER A 78 -13.93 9.83 9.47
N THR A 79 -13.73 11.13 9.63
CA THR A 79 -14.40 12.16 8.80
C THR A 79 -14.04 12.03 7.32
N SER A 80 -12.75 11.85 7.00
CA SER A 80 -12.29 11.68 5.61
C SER A 80 -12.86 10.44 4.92
N ARG A 81 -13.31 9.46 5.72
CA ARG A 81 -13.88 8.19 5.27
C ARG A 81 -15.40 8.15 5.30
N GLY A 82 -16.05 9.28 5.62
CA GLY A 82 -17.52 9.38 5.75
C GLY A 82 -18.08 8.74 7.02
N GLY A 83 -17.23 8.34 7.96
CA GLY A 83 -17.59 7.62 9.19
C GLY A 83 -17.23 6.13 9.16
N THR A 84 -17.79 5.38 10.11
CA THR A 84 -17.55 3.95 10.30
C THR A 84 -18.38 3.10 9.34
N TYR A 85 -17.74 2.13 8.68
CA TYR A 85 -18.39 1.11 7.85
C TYR A 85 -19.15 0.09 8.71
N THR A 86 -20.35 -0.28 8.28
CA THR A 86 -21.26 -1.22 8.96
C THR A 86 -21.72 -2.37 8.08
N GLY A 87 -21.06 -2.62 6.94
CA GLY A 87 -21.45 -3.68 6.00
C GLY A 87 -22.43 -3.22 4.92
N ALA A 88 -23.34 -2.32 5.27
CA ALA A 88 -24.47 -1.91 4.42
C ALA A 88 -24.51 -0.40 4.10
N ASN A 89 -23.53 0.37 4.58
CA ASN A 89 -23.47 1.82 4.39
C ASN A 89 -22.37 2.22 3.39
N GLY A 90 -22.41 3.47 2.92
CA GLY A 90 -21.41 4.06 2.01
C GLY A 90 -20.06 4.49 2.64
N PRO A 91 -19.95 4.80 3.94
CA PRO A 91 -18.67 5.06 4.62
C PRO A 91 -17.69 3.89 4.55
N LEU A 92 -16.40 4.19 4.71
CA LEU A 92 -15.32 3.20 4.55
C LEU A 92 -14.32 3.18 5.72
N GLY A 93 -14.61 3.89 6.82
CA GLY A 93 -13.75 3.93 8.00
C GLY A 93 -13.92 2.71 8.89
N ILE A 94 -12.89 2.31 9.59
CA ILE A 94 -12.93 1.22 10.56
C ILE A 94 -13.22 1.80 11.94
N ALA A 95 -14.11 1.16 12.69
CA ALA A 95 -14.37 1.53 14.07
C ALA A 95 -13.08 1.43 14.90
N GLN A 96 -12.77 2.47 15.68
CA GLN A 96 -11.55 2.54 16.49
C GLN A 96 -11.37 1.30 17.39
N GLY A 97 -12.46 0.84 18.01
CA GLY A 97 -12.46 -0.35 18.89
C GLY A 97 -12.31 -1.68 18.15
N SER A 98 -12.43 -1.71 16.83
CA SER A 98 -12.18 -2.90 16.01
C SER A 98 -10.73 -2.99 15.51
N LEU A 99 -9.96 -1.92 15.61
CA LEU A 99 -8.56 -1.92 15.20
C LEU A 99 -7.75 -2.84 16.12
N LEU A 100 -6.81 -3.58 15.52
CA LEU A 100 -5.84 -4.34 16.29
C LEU A 100 -4.86 -3.36 16.94
N PRO A 101 -4.70 -3.38 18.27
CA PRO A 101 -3.82 -2.45 18.95
C PRO A 101 -2.38 -2.70 18.53
N LEU A 102 -1.66 -1.62 18.24
CA LEU A 102 -0.26 -1.67 17.84
C LEU A 102 0.56 -0.81 18.78
N THR A 103 1.53 -1.40 19.46
CA THR A 103 2.52 -0.64 20.23
C THR A 103 3.82 -0.59 19.43
N MET A 104 4.10 0.58 18.88
CA MET A 104 5.34 0.84 18.17
C MET A 104 6.17 1.81 19.00
N GLN A 105 7.47 1.51 19.15
CA GLN A 105 8.38 2.34 19.92
C GLN A 105 9.03 3.41 19.03
N GLY A 106 9.39 4.55 19.63
CA GLY A 106 10.19 5.58 18.95
C GLY A 106 9.44 6.40 17.90
N LEU A 107 8.10 6.41 17.93
CA LEU A 107 7.34 7.28 17.03
C LEU A 107 7.52 8.75 17.39
N PRO A 108 7.74 9.62 16.38
CA PRO A 108 7.69 11.07 16.57
C PRO A 108 6.37 11.47 17.24
N GLY A 109 6.43 12.35 18.24
CA GLY A 109 5.23 12.93 18.86
C GLY A 109 4.39 11.98 19.73
N GLY A 110 4.87 10.78 20.08
CA GLY A 110 4.13 9.85 20.94
C GLY A 110 2.86 9.28 20.31
N HIS A 111 2.81 9.29 18.98
CA HIS A 111 1.67 8.89 18.18
C HIS A 111 1.34 7.40 18.30
N SER A 112 0.04 7.09 18.41
CA SER A 112 -0.47 5.72 18.46
C SER A 112 -1.20 5.33 17.17
N TYR A 113 -1.12 4.05 16.82
CA TYR A 113 -1.75 3.47 15.65
C TYR A 113 -2.40 2.13 15.99
N GLY A 114 -3.28 1.67 15.11
CA GLY A 114 -3.86 0.34 15.11
C GLY A 114 -3.89 -0.21 13.68
N LEU A 115 -3.95 -1.53 13.56
CA LEU A 115 -4.01 -2.20 12.27
C LEU A 115 -5.42 -2.65 11.93
N HIS A 116 -5.66 -2.85 10.62
CA HIS A 116 -6.86 -3.50 10.13
C HIS A 116 -7.13 -4.83 10.87
N PRO A 117 -8.38 -5.19 11.20
CA PRO A 117 -8.72 -6.49 11.81
C PRO A 117 -8.17 -7.70 11.03
N ALA A 118 -8.10 -7.59 9.70
CA ALA A 118 -7.55 -8.62 8.81
C ALA A 118 -6.02 -8.81 8.93
N CYS A 119 -5.33 -7.97 9.72
CA CYS A 119 -3.92 -8.12 10.03
C CYS A 119 -3.65 -9.01 11.25
N ALA A 120 -4.70 -9.64 11.81
CA ALA A 120 -4.59 -10.58 12.92
C ALA A 120 -3.87 -11.87 12.50
N ASP A 121 -3.44 -12.65 13.49
CA ASP A 121 -2.97 -14.01 13.27
C ASP A 121 -4.05 -14.83 12.58
N TRP A 122 -3.63 -15.74 11.70
CA TRP A 122 -4.52 -16.52 10.86
C TRP A 122 -4.02 -17.95 10.72
N ASP A 123 -4.92 -18.86 10.35
CA ASP A 123 -4.60 -20.26 10.15
C ASP A 123 -4.36 -20.55 8.67
N GLY A 124 -3.13 -20.94 8.33
CA GLY A 124 -2.77 -21.43 7.01
C GLY A 124 -3.16 -22.88 6.82
N ILE A 125 -3.83 -23.20 5.71
CA ILE A 125 -4.19 -24.56 5.33
C ILE A 125 -3.38 -24.97 4.12
N ASP A 126 -2.61 -26.05 4.23
CA ASP A 126 -1.83 -26.59 3.11
C ASP A 126 -2.68 -27.46 2.16
N ARG A 127 -2.07 -27.97 1.08
CA ARG A 127 -2.77 -28.81 0.08
C ARG A 127 -3.30 -30.14 0.65
N ASN A 128 -2.80 -30.57 1.80
CA ASN A 128 -3.19 -31.80 2.48
C ASN A 128 -4.20 -31.53 3.61
N GLY A 129 -4.64 -30.28 3.79
CA GLY A 129 -5.57 -29.89 4.85
C GLY A 129 -4.90 -29.69 6.22
N SER A 130 -3.57 -29.68 6.30
CA SER A 130 -2.86 -29.39 7.55
C SER A 130 -3.00 -27.93 7.91
N VAL A 131 -3.40 -27.66 9.15
CA VAL A 131 -3.58 -26.31 9.69
C VAL A 131 -2.32 -25.88 10.42
N THR A 132 -1.77 -24.73 10.05
CA THR A 132 -0.61 -24.12 10.71
C THR A 132 -0.94 -22.68 11.11
N ALA A 133 -0.79 -22.36 12.39
CA ALA A 133 -0.95 -21.00 12.88
C ALA A 133 0.14 -20.08 12.30
N MET A 134 -0.28 -19.01 11.64
CA MET A 134 0.58 -18.02 11.00
C MET A 134 0.47 -16.67 11.72
N PRO A 135 1.61 -16.04 12.08
CA PRO A 135 1.58 -14.70 12.66
C PRO A 135 1.09 -13.70 11.60
N GLY A 136 0.10 -12.90 11.98
CA GLY A 136 -0.39 -11.77 11.22
C GLY A 136 0.55 -10.58 11.30
N LEU A 137 0.24 -9.54 10.53
CA LEU A 137 1.07 -8.34 10.47
C LEU A 137 1.12 -7.60 11.82
N ALA A 138 0.08 -7.72 12.65
CA ALA A 138 0.09 -7.18 14.01
C ALA A 138 1.17 -7.84 14.88
N SER A 139 1.17 -9.17 14.96
CA SER A 139 2.16 -9.93 15.71
C SER A 139 3.58 -9.71 15.18
N LEU A 140 3.75 -9.70 13.85
CA LEU A 140 5.05 -9.44 13.24
C LEU A 140 5.57 -8.02 13.53
N THR A 141 4.68 -7.02 13.57
CA THR A 141 5.07 -5.65 13.94
C THR A 141 5.51 -5.57 15.39
N SER A 142 4.75 -6.18 16.31
CA SER A 142 5.09 -6.23 17.74
C SER A 142 6.42 -6.97 18.00
N GLN A 143 6.81 -7.89 17.12
CA GLN A 143 8.11 -8.58 17.16
C GLN A 143 9.26 -7.76 16.54
N GLY A 144 9.01 -6.54 16.05
CA GLY A 144 10.02 -5.72 15.38
C GLY A 144 10.44 -6.25 14.00
N ARG A 145 9.62 -7.13 13.39
CA ARG A 145 9.91 -7.75 12.08
C ARG A 145 9.33 -6.97 10.90
N VAL A 146 8.61 -5.89 11.16
CA VAL A 146 7.97 -5.03 10.17
C VAL A 146 8.45 -3.59 10.34
N ALA A 147 8.90 -2.98 9.26
CA ALA A 147 9.14 -1.55 9.19
C ALA A 147 7.99 -0.89 8.42
N TRP A 148 7.33 0.07 9.04
CA TRP A 148 6.27 0.84 8.42
C TRP A 148 6.84 2.13 7.84
N VAL A 149 6.56 2.38 6.56
CA VAL A 149 6.91 3.63 5.89
C VAL A 149 5.62 4.31 5.46
N ALA A 150 5.19 5.29 6.23
CA ALA A 150 3.95 6.04 6.00
C ALA A 150 4.22 7.34 5.22
N ASN A 151 3.15 7.95 4.71
CA ASN A 151 3.18 9.23 3.98
C ASN A 151 4.11 9.23 2.75
N MET A 152 4.23 8.08 2.09
CA MET A 152 4.95 7.95 0.83
C MET A 152 4.03 8.34 -0.33
N GLY A 153 4.53 9.23 -1.19
CA GLY A 153 3.85 9.63 -2.42
C GLY A 153 4.84 9.62 -3.59
N THR A 154 4.30 9.63 -4.82
CA THR A 154 5.12 9.89 -6.00
C THR A 154 5.50 11.36 -6.03
N LEU A 155 6.75 11.67 -6.41
CA LEU A 155 7.14 13.02 -6.73
C LEU A 155 6.26 13.57 -7.87
N ILE A 156 5.76 14.79 -7.70
CA ILE A 156 4.95 15.48 -8.71
C ILE A 156 5.85 15.94 -9.88
N GLU A 157 7.09 16.32 -9.57
CA GLU A 157 8.11 16.71 -10.54
C GLU A 157 9.51 16.22 -10.11
N PRO A 158 10.46 16.08 -11.05
CA PRO A 158 11.83 15.70 -10.71
C PRO A 158 12.50 16.78 -9.83
N VAL A 159 13.03 16.38 -8.68
CA VAL A 159 13.81 17.26 -7.79
C VAL A 159 15.28 16.91 -7.83
N THR A 160 16.15 17.91 -7.74
CA THR A 160 17.60 17.68 -7.61
C THR A 160 17.95 17.38 -6.15
N LYS A 161 19.10 16.73 -5.90
CA LYS A 161 19.62 16.53 -4.53
C LYS A 161 19.81 17.85 -3.78
N ALA A 162 20.22 18.91 -4.49
CA ALA A 162 20.38 20.23 -3.90
C ALA A 162 19.03 20.78 -3.42
N THR A 163 17.99 20.68 -4.26
CA THR A 163 16.61 21.08 -3.92
C THR A 163 16.04 20.27 -2.75
N PHE A 164 16.26 18.95 -2.72
CA PHE A 164 15.77 18.08 -1.64
C PHE A 164 16.37 18.43 -0.27
N ASN A 165 17.62 18.87 -0.24
CA ASN A 165 18.32 19.23 1.00
C ASN A 165 18.08 20.69 1.42
N ASP A 166 17.32 21.47 0.65
CA ASP A 166 17.01 22.86 0.97
C ASP A 166 15.72 22.93 1.82
N PRO A 167 15.83 23.24 3.12
CA PRO A 167 14.67 23.29 4.02
C PRO A 167 13.68 24.42 3.69
N SER A 168 14.00 25.33 2.76
CA SER A 168 13.09 26.40 2.33
C SER A 168 12.06 25.97 1.27
N VAL A 169 12.19 24.76 0.72
CA VAL A 169 11.34 24.23 -0.36
C VAL A 169 10.36 23.15 0.16
N ALA A 170 10.38 22.86 1.46
CA ALA A 170 9.53 21.88 2.13
C ALA A 170 8.27 22.51 2.76
#